data_AF-A0A5C4YCB8-F1
#
_entry.id   AF-A0A5C4YCB8-F1
#
_cell.length_a   1.000
_cell.length_b   1.000
_cell.length_c   1.000
_cell.angle_alpha   90.00
_cell.angle_beta   90.00
_cell.angle_gamma   90.00
#
_symmetry.space_group_name_H-M   'P 1'
#
loop_
_entity.id
_entity.type
_entity.pdbx_description
1 polymer ?
#
loop_
_entity_poly.entity_id
_entity_poly.type
_entity_poly.pdbx_seq_one_letter_code
_entity_poly.pdbx_strand_id
1 'polypeptide(L)'
;TLNIVDIEDNSIQRTYVIPNHHAHINFKLIFELSALSWAIYDHKYELEKAKSAFNAISIQKKHSYVLNLLFVSIANSGFCRLFGGDFGAGVLVFFATFLGLLLRFALTKIKIDLRIQYILCSFVSSWFVFLGLDMGYTNTSDAALGSSILYLIPGVFFINSIIDILKDHILM
;
A
#
# COMPACT_ATOMS: atom_id res chain seq x y z
N THR A 1 -14.84 22.32 -5.02
CA THR A 1 -14.58 22.11 -6.45
C THR A 1 -14.07 23.42 -7.02
N LEU A 2 -12.89 23.45 -7.63
CA LEU A 2 -12.36 24.64 -8.30
C LEU A 2 -12.56 24.43 -9.81
N ASN A 3 -13.21 25.39 -10.47
CA ASN A 3 -13.45 25.35 -11.91
C ASN A 3 -12.71 26.54 -12.54
N ILE A 4 -11.82 26.26 -13.48
CA ILE A 4 -11.19 27.29 -14.32
C ILE A 4 -11.89 27.21 -15.68
N VAL A 5 -12.56 28.29 -16.05
CA VAL A 5 -13.31 28.41 -17.30
C VAL A 5 -12.95 29.75 -17.92
N ASP A 6 -12.61 29.74 -19.20
CA ASP A 6 -12.53 30.97 -19.98
C ASP A 6 -13.96 31.43 -20.32
N ILE A 7 -14.30 32.66 -19.93
CA ILE A 7 -15.65 33.21 -20.07
C ILE A 7 -15.91 33.65 -21.52
N GLU A 8 -14.86 33.95 -22.29
CA GLU A 8 -14.98 34.49 -23.63
C GLU A 8 -14.90 33.42 -24.72
N ASP A 9 -14.13 32.34 -24.50
CA ASP A 9 -13.98 31.25 -25.47
C ASP A 9 -14.37 29.89 -24.90
N ASN A 10 -15.54 29.42 -25.35
CA ASN A 10 -16.12 28.16 -24.93
C ASN A 10 -15.46 26.93 -25.58
N SER A 11 -14.50 27.13 -26.49
CA SER A 11 -13.74 26.05 -27.14
C SER A 11 -12.49 25.63 -26.35
N ILE A 12 -12.10 26.39 -25.32
CA ILE A 12 -10.92 26.13 -24.49
C ILE A 12 -11.20 25.02 -23.45
N GLN A 13 -10.21 24.17 -23.21
CA GLN A 13 -10.25 23.04 -22.29
C GLN A 13 -10.72 23.47 -20.88
N ARG A 14 -11.82 22.89 -20.41
CA ARG A 14 -12.33 23.11 -19.04
C ARG A 14 -11.62 22.16 -18.08
N THR A 15 -11.03 22.72 -17.02
CA THR A 15 -10.40 21.92 -15.95
C THR A 15 -11.27 21.94 -14.70
N TYR A 16 -11.72 20.76 -14.28
CA TYR A 16 -12.51 20.57 -13.06
C TYR A 16 -11.64 19.92 -11.98
N VAL A 17 -11.43 20.62 -10.87
CA VAL A 17 -10.76 20.06 -9.70
C VAL A 17 -11.81 19.61 -8.69
N ILE A 18 -12.04 18.30 -8.64
CA ILE A 18 -12.97 17.67 -7.71
C ILE A 18 -12.17 17.02 -6.58
N PRO A 19 -12.40 17.39 -5.31
CA PRO A 19 -11.74 16.72 -4.20
C PRO A 19 -12.26 15.27 -4.14
N ASN A 20 -11.36 14.31 -4.39
CA ASN A 20 -11.70 12.90 -4.26
C ASN A 20 -11.73 12.54 -2.77
N HIS A 21 -12.72 11.75 -2.34
CA HIS A 21 -12.74 11.24 -0.97
C HIS A 21 -11.55 10.32 -0.76
N HIS A 22 -10.98 10.29 0.45
CA HIS A 22 -9.88 9.38 0.77
C HIS A 22 -10.35 7.92 0.70
N ALA A 23 -10.26 7.31 -0.47
CA ALA A 23 -10.56 5.92 -0.69
C ALA A 23 -9.29 5.09 -0.44
N HIS A 24 -9.42 4.03 0.36
CA HIS A 24 -8.36 3.04 0.47
C HIS A 24 -8.22 2.28 -0.85
N ILE A 25 -6.99 2.16 -1.35
CA ILE A 25 -6.70 1.39 -2.56
C ILE A 25 -6.96 -0.09 -2.29
N ASN A 26 -7.81 -0.71 -3.12
CA ASN A 26 -8.11 -2.14 -3.05
C ASN A 26 -7.72 -2.81 -4.37
N PHE A 27 -6.55 -3.42 -4.41
CA PHE A 27 -6.04 -4.12 -5.60
C PHE A 27 -6.91 -5.25 -6.05
N LYS A 28 -7.55 -5.96 -5.13
CA LYS A 28 -8.44 -7.06 -5.47
C LYS A 28 -9.63 -6.53 -6.27
N LEU A 29 -10.23 -5.42 -5.82
CA LEU A 29 -11.34 -4.78 -6.53
C LEU A 29 -10.89 -4.30 -7.92
N ILE A 30 -9.73 -3.64 -8.01
CA ILE A 30 -9.20 -3.17 -9.30
C ILE A 30 -8.96 -4.36 -10.25
N PHE A 31 -8.37 -5.44 -9.75
CA PHE A 31 -8.12 -6.66 -10.51
C PHE A 31 -9.43 -7.32 -10.97
N GLU A 32 -10.41 -7.50 -10.08
CA GLU A 32 -11.71 -8.11 -10.40
C GLU A 32 -12.50 -7.25 -11.41
N LEU A 33 -12.47 -5.92 -11.29
CA LEU A 33 -13.08 -5.03 -12.27
C LEU A 33 -12.36 -5.08 -13.63
N SER A 34 -11.03 -5.16 -13.64
CA SER A 34 -10.26 -5.32 -14.87
C SER A 34 -10.60 -6.65 -15.54
N ALA A 35 -10.64 -7.74 -14.78
CA ALA A 35 -11.05 -9.05 -15.27
C ALA A 35 -12.50 -9.06 -15.80
N LEU A 36 -13.42 -8.34 -15.13
CA LEU A 36 -14.79 -8.19 -15.60
C LEU A 36 -14.84 -7.43 -16.93
N SER A 37 -14.03 -6.38 -17.11
CA SER A 37 -13.95 -5.64 -18.38
C SER A 37 -13.57 -6.56 -19.55
N TRP A 38 -12.54 -7.39 -19.35
CA TRP A 38 -12.14 -8.41 -20.34
C TRP A 38 -13.25 -9.44 -20.58
N ALA A 39 -13.90 -9.93 -19.53
CA ALA A 39 -14.99 -10.91 -19.67
C ALA A 39 -16.19 -10.35 -20.44
N ILE A 40 -16.54 -9.07 -20.26
CA ILE A 40 -17.61 -8.41 -21.03
C ILE A 40 -17.21 -8.31 -22.50
N TYR A 41 -15.96 -7.93 -22.78
CA TYR A 41 -15.44 -7.79 -24.13
C TYR A 41 -15.42 -9.14 -24.87
N ASP A 42 -14.87 -10.18 -24.25
CA ASP A 42 -14.67 -11.49 -24.87
C ASP A 42 -15.98 -12.29 -24.99
N HIS A 43 -16.83 -12.27 -23.95
CA HIS A 43 -18.04 -13.10 -23.89
C HIS A 43 -19.32 -12.35 -24.23
N LYS A 44 -19.23 -11.07 -24.62
CA LYS A 44 -20.38 -10.20 -24.94
C LYS A 44 -21.51 -10.33 -23.93
N TYR A 45 -21.19 -10.17 -22.65
CA TYR A 45 -22.18 -10.29 -21.59
C TYR A 45 -23.37 -9.36 -21.83
N GLU A 46 -24.56 -9.91 -21.66
CA GLU A 46 -25.78 -9.12 -21.58
C GLU A 46 -25.69 -8.14 -20.40
N LEU A 47 -26.20 -6.93 -20.58
CA LEU A 47 -26.06 -5.82 -19.62
C LEU A 47 -26.45 -6.22 -18.19
N GLU A 48 -27.51 -7.01 -18.04
CA GLU A 48 -28.00 -7.48 -16.74
C GLU A 48 -27.01 -8.43 -16.04
N LYS A 49 -26.32 -9.29 -16.79
CA LYS A 49 -25.25 -10.15 -16.25
C LYS A 49 -24.01 -9.35 -15.87
N ALA A 50 -23.67 -8.32 -16.67
CA ALA A 50 -22.56 -7.42 -16.33
C ALA A 50 -22.84 -6.65 -15.03
N LYS A 51 -24.06 -6.12 -14.87
CA LYS A 51 -24.49 -5.42 -13.64
C LYS A 51 -24.49 -6.32 -12.42
N SER A 52 -24.98 -7.56 -12.55
CA SER A 52 -25.00 -8.49 -11.41
C SER A 52 -23.59 -8.88 -10.97
N ALA A 53 -22.68 -9.15 -11.91
CA ALA A 53 -21.27 -9.41 -11.63
C ALA A 53 -20.58 -8.19 -10.99
N PHE A 54 -20.82 -6.99 -11.51
CA PHE A 54 -20.29 -5.75 -10.94
C PHE A 54 -20.76 -5.53 -9.49
N ASN A 55 -22.05 -5.74 -9.22
CA ASN A 55 -22.60 -5.63 -7.88
C ASN A 55 -22.01 -6.67 -6.92
N ALA A 56 -21.79 -7.90 -7.39
CA ALA A 56 -21.15 -8.95 -6.61
C ALA A 56 -19.71 -8.58 -6.23
N ILE A 57 -18.92 -8.03 -7.16
CA ILE A 57 -17.54 -7.55 -6.92
C ILE A 57 -17.53 -6.35 -5.97
N SER A 58 -18.54 -5.47 -6.07
CA SER A 58 -18.66 -4.28 -5.22
C SER A 58 -18.95 -4.63 -3.75
N ILE A 59 -19.54 -5.79 -3.47
CA ILE A 59 -19.81 -6.26 -2.10
C ILE A 59 -18.50 -6.81 -1.50
N GLN A 60 -17.79 -5.95 -0.78
CA GLN A 60 -16.50 -6.29 -0.18
C GLN A 60 -16.64 -7.22 1.04
N LYS A 61 -15.88 -8.32 1.05
CA LYS A 61 -15.63 -9.10 2.27
C LYS A 61 -14.44 -8.52 3.03
N LYS A 62 -14.62 -8.25 4.33
CA LYS A 62 -13.54 -7.84 5.22
C LYS A 62 -12.58 -9.02 5.43
N HIS A 63 -11.32 -8.83 5.09
CA HIS A 63 -10.27 -9.81 5.38
C HIS A 63 -9.86 -9.77 6.85
N SER A 64 -9.44 -10.92 7.39
CA SER A 64 -8.93 -10.99 8.76
C SER A 64 -7.62 -10.22 8.86
N TYR A 65 -7.62 -9.19 9.70
CA TYR A 65 -6.46 -8.33 9.91
C TYR A 65 -5.26 -9.14 10.40
N VAL A 66 -5.46 -10.09 11.33
CA VAL A 66 -4.40 -10.93 11.92
C VAL A 66 -3.65 -11.74 10.87
N LEU A 67 -4.37 -12.32 9.90
CA LEU A 67 -3.73 -13.04 8.79
C LEU A 67 -2.83 -12.10 7.98
N ASN A 68 -3.33 -10.89 7.68
CA ASN A 68 -2.55 -9.90 6.93
C ASN A 68 -1.25 -9.52 7.66
N LEU A 69 -1.22 -9.36 8.99
CA LEU A 69 0.05 -9.10 9.69
C LEU A 69 1.05 -10.23 9.48
N LEU A 70 0.60 -11.48 9.61
CA LEU A 70 1.48 -12.63 9.45
C LEU A 70 2.04 -12.70 8.02
N PHE A 71 1.17 -12.60 7.01
CA PHE A 71 1.61 -12.63 5.61
C PHE A 71 2.57 -11.50 5.27
N VAL A 72 2.31 -10.27 5.75
CA VAL A 72 3.20 -9.12 5.53
C VAL A 72 4.54 -9.33 6.24
N SER A 73 4.55 -9.86 7.46
CA SER A 73 5.80 -10.12 8.20
C SER A 73 6.65 -11.19 7.52
N ILE A 74 6.04 -12.26 7.00
CA ILE A 74 6.73 -13.30 6.21
C ILE A 74 7.29 -12.69 4.92
N ALA A 75 6.49 -11.90 4.20
CA ALA A 75 6.95 -11.24 2.98
C ALA A 75 8.16 -10.34 3.25
N ASN A 76 8.14 -9.58 4.36
CA ASN A 76 9.22 -8.68 4.73
C ASN A 76 10.51 -9.42 5.12
N SER A 77 10.38 -10.57 5.78
CA SER A 77 11.49 -11.50 6.02
C SER A 77 12.10 -12.01 4.70
N GLY A 78 11.24 -12.37 3.75
CA GLY A 78 11.66 -12.76 2.40
C GLY A 78 12.40 -11.65 1.65
N PHE A 79 11.94 -10.40 1.76
CA PHE A 79 12.63 -9.24 1.18
C PHE A 79 14.01 -9.03 1.79
N CYS A 80 14.14 -9.19 3.12
CA CYS A 80 15.45 -9.14 3.76
C CYS A 80 16.43 -10.15 3.14
N ARG A 81 15.96 -11.37 2.86
CA ARG A 81 16.76 -12.38 2.17
C ARG A 81 17.11 -11.99 0.72
N LEU A 82 16.19 -11.36 0.00
CA LEU A 82 16.42 -10.85 -1.37
C LEU A 82 17.45 -9.71 -1.40
N PHE A 83 17.52 -8.88 -0.35
CA PHE A 83 18.53 -7.82 -0.21
C PHE A 83 19.88 -8.32 0.32
N GLY A 84 20.11 -9.63 0.33
CA GLY A 84 21.37 -10.23 0.77
C GLY A 84 21.47 -10.45 2.28
N GLY A 85 20.37 -10.35 3.03
CA GLY A 85 20.32 -10.66 4.45
C GLY A 85 20.51 -12.15 4.74
N ASP A 86 21.13 -12.46 5.88
CA ASP A 86 21.25 -13.83 6.38
C ASP A 86 19.91 -14.34 6.98
N PHE A 87 19.89 -15.61 7.37
CA PHE A 87 18.69 -16.21 7.97
C PHE A 87 18.34 -15.55 9.32
N GLY A 88 19.36 -15.15 10.10
CA GLY A 88 19.19 -14.43 11.36
C GLY A 88 18.51 -13.07 11.17
N ALA A 89 18.94 -12.29 10.18
CA ALA A 89 18.31 -11.03 9.79
C ALA A 89 16.86 -11.23 9.37
N GLY A 90 16.57 -12.28 8.59
CA GLY A 90 15.20 -12.63 8.21
C GLY A 90 14.27 -12.84 9.41
N VAL A 91 14.73 -13.57 10.44
CA VAL A 91 13.95 -13.81 11.66
C VAL A 91 13.78 -12.53 12.47
N LEU A 92 14.83 -11.72 12.63
CA LEU A 92 14.75 -10.43 13.31
C LEU A 92 13.77 -9.48 12.62
N VAL A 93 13.84 -9.36 11.29
CA VAL A 93 12.93 -8.52 10.50
C VAL A 93 11.50 -9.02 10.62
N PHE A 94 11.27 -10.33 10.65
CA PHE A 94 9.94 -10.89 10.86
C PHE A 94 9.32 -10.38 12.18
N PHE A 95 10.03 -10.51 13.29
CA PHE A 95 9.53 -10.06 14.60
C PHE A 95 9.41 -8.54 14.68
N ALA A 96 10.38 -7.78 14.16
CA ALA A 96 10.32 -6.33 14.12
C ALA A 96 9.08 -5.84 13.36
N THR A 97 8.81 -6.43 12.18
CA THR A 97 7.65 -6.09 11.35
C THR A 97 6.35 -6.47 12.04
N PHE A 98 6.30 -7.64 12.67
CA PHE A 98 5.13 -8.11 13.39
C PHE A 98 4.78 -7.18 14.57
N LEU A 99 5.76 -6.81 15.39
CA LEU A 99 5.59 -5.86 16.49
C LEU A 99 5.19 -4.47 15.98
N GLY A 100 5.85 -3.98 14.93
CA GLY A 100 5.55 -2.69 14.32
C GLY A 100 4.13 -2.62 13.75
N LEU A 101 3.64 -3.69 13.12
CA LEU A 101 2.27 -3.78 12.63
C LEU A 101 1.24 -3.93 13.76
N LEU A 102 1.58 -4.67 14.82
CA LEU A 102 0.72 -4.78 16.00
C LEU A 102 0.57 -3.42 16.70
N LEU A 103 1.66 -2.66 16.81
CA LEU A 103 1.64 -1.29 17.31
C LEU A 103 0.77 -0.40 16.41
N ARG A 104 0.97 -0.46 15.09
CA ARG A 104 0.14 0.28 14.13
C ARG A 104 -1.35 -0.02 14.31
N PHE A 105 -1.71 -1.28 14.53
CA PHE A 105 -3.08 -1.68 14.81
C PHE A 105 -3.64 -1.01 16.07
N ALA A 106 -2.89 -1.07 17.17
CA ALA A 106 -3.28 -0.44 18.42
C ALA A 106 -3.44 1.07 18.28
N LEU A 107 -2.49 1.76 17.62
CA LEU A 107 -2.57 3.21 17.39
C LEU A 107 -3.74 3.59 16.47
N THR A 108 -4.05 2.75 15.48
CA THR A 108 -5.22 2.95 14.59
C THR A 108 -6.53 2.84 15.37
N LYS A 109 -6.62 1.91 16.35
CA LYS A 109 -7.79 1.81 17.24
C LYS A 109 -7.98 3.06 18.10
N ILE A 110 -6.88 3.70 18.50
CA ILE A 110 -6.86 4.94 19.29
C ILE A 110 -7.08 6.19 18.40
N LYS A 111 -7.16 6.02 17.06
CA LYS A 111 -7.36 7.10 16.07
C LYS A 111 -6.26 8.17 16.07
N ILE A 112 -5.01 7.76 16.31
CA ILE A 112 -3.84 8.65 16.20
C ILE A 112 -3.57 8.99 14.73
N ASP A 113 -3.03 10.18 14.46
CA ASP A 113 -2.64 10.61 13.12
C ASP A 113 -1.65 9.64 12.45
N LEU A 114 -1.88 9.33 11.17
CA LEU A 114 -1.07 8.38 10.39
C LEU A 114 0.42 8.72 10.37
N ARG A 115 0.78 10.02 10.38
CA ARG A 115 2.18 10.47 10.38
C ARG A 115 2.87 10.06 11.68
N ILE A 116 2.21 10.26 12.81
CA ILE A 116 2.71 9.86 14.13
C ILE A 116 2.82 8.34 14.22
N GLN A 117 1.83 7.61 13.68
CA GLN A 117 1.89 6.16 13.61
C GLN A 117 3.15 5.69 12.88
N TYR A 118 3.49 6.27 11.73
CA TYR A 118 4.69 5.89 10.98
C TYR A 118 5.99 6.18 11.71
N ILE A 119 6.08 7.30 12.43
CA ILE A 119 7.25 7.63 13.26
C ILE A 119 7.41 6.60 14.38
N LEU A 120 6.34 6.30 15.12
CA LEU A 120 6.39 5.34 16.23
C LEU A 120 6.68 3.91 15.75
N CYS A 121 6.05 3.50 14.65
CA CYS A 121 6.23 2.18 14.06
C CYS A 121 7.64 1.97 13.53
N SER A 122 8.21 2.96 12.82
CA SER A 122 9.59 2.90 12.35
C SER A 122 10.58 2.86 13.51
N PHE A 123 10.37 3.69 14.53
CA PHE A 123 11.20 3.69 15.73
C PHE A 123 11.22 2.32 16.41
N VAL A 124 10.05 1.73 16.68
CA VAL A 124 9.96 0.42 17.34
C VAL A 124 10.56 -0.70 16.49
N SER A 125 10.32 -0.69 15.18
CA SER A 125 10.86 -1.71 14.27
C SER A 125 12.39 -1.64 14.21
N SER A 126 12.95 -0.43 14.03
CA SER A 126 14.41 -0.22 13.99
C SER A 126 15.07 -0.52 15.33
N TRP A 127 14.44 -0.13 16.44
CA TRP A 127 14.94 -0.44 17.79
C TRP A 127 15.02 -1.95 18.03
N PHE A 128 14.00 -2.69 17.62
CA PHE A 128 13.99 -4.14 17.78
C PHE A 128 15.09 -4.83 16.98
N VAL A 129 15.31 -4.40 15.73
CA VAL A 129 16.43 -4.91 14.92
C VAL A 129 17.77 -4.52 15.53
N PHE A 130 17.92 -3.28 15.99
CA PHE A 130 19.15 -2.82 16.65
C PHE A 130 19.52 -3.68 17.87
N LEU A 131 18.54 -4.02 18.72
CA LEU A 131 18.76 -4.95 19.84
C LEU A 131 19.21 -6.34 19.36
N GLY A 132 18.64 -6.85 18.27
CA GLY A 132 19.05 -8.12 17.68
C GLY A 132 20.48 -8.09 17.10
N LEU A 133 20.92 -6.94 16.58
CA LEU A 133 22.28 -6.73 16.10
C LEU A 133 23.30 -6.69 17.25
N ASP A 134 22.98 -5.99 18.34
CA ASP A 134 23.85 -5.89 19.51
C ASP A 134 24.11 -7.26 20.18
N MET A 135 23.12 -8.15 20.13
CA MET A 135 23.25 -9.53 20.59
C MET A 135 24.01 -10.46 19.62
N GLY A 136 24.46 -9.96 18.45
CA GLY A 136 25.26 -10.71 17.48
C GLY A 136 24.49 -11.74 16.65
N TYR A 137 23.17 -11.61 16.53
CA TYR A 137 22.33 -12.59 15.80
C TYR A 137 22.47 -12.55 14.28
N THR A 138 23.05 -11.49 13.71
CA THR A 138 23.28 -11.36 12.26
C THR A 138 24.50 -10.49 11.97
N ASN A 139 25.22 -10.82 10.91
CA ASN A 139 26.34 -10.01 10.40
C ASN A 139 25.90 -9.01 9.32
N THR A 140 24.62 -9.05 8.90
CA THR A 140 24.08 -8.22 7.81
C THR A 140 23.17 -7.11 8.32
N SER A 141 23.78 -6.13 8.97
CA SER A 141 23.07 -5.01 9.61
C SER A 141 22.29 -4.13 8.63
N ASP A 142 22.87 -3.81 7.47
CA ASP A 142 22.26 -2.88 6.51
C ASP A 142 20.97 -3.45 5.90
N ALA A 143 21.00 -4.72 5.48
CA ALA A 143 19.85 -5.41 4.92
C ALA A 143 18.75 -5.59 5.98
N ALA A 144 19.11 -5.90 7.23
CA ALA A 144 18.16 -6.06 8.33
C ALA A 144 17.44 -4.73 8.66
N LEU A 145 18.19 -3.64 8.85
CA LEU A 145 17.64 -2.34 9.19
C LEU A 145 16.76 -1.79 8.06
N GLY A 146 17.23 -1.82 6.81
CA GLY A 146 16.46 -1.33 5.67
C GLY A 146 15.16 -2.11 5.46
N SER A 147 15.21 -3.43 5.60
CA SER A 147 14.02 -4.27 5.44
C SER A 147 13.02 -4.07 6.58
N SER A 148 13.46 -3.82 7.80
CA SER A 148 12.58 -3.68 8.97
C SER A 148 11.50 -2.59 8.83
N ILE A 149 11.79 -1.52 8.10
CA ILE A 149 10.88 -0.38 7.88
C ILE A 149 10.13 -0.42 6.55
N LEU A 150 10.46 -1.39 5.68
CA LEU A 150 9.96 -1.46 4.31
C LEU A 150 8.42 -1.52 4.23
N TYR A 151 7.77 -2.17 5.20
CA TYR A 151 6.31 -2.27 5.26
C TYR A 151 5.60 -0.92 5.45
N LEU A 152 6.31 0.14 5.83
CA LEU A 152 5.79 1.50 6.00
C LEU A 152 5.81 2.29 4.69
N ILE A 153 6.58 1.86 3.69
CA ILE A 153 6.73 2.57 2.43
C ILE A 153 5.40 2.50 1.65
N PRO A 154 4.81 3.66 1.26
CA PRO A 154 3.58 3.70 0.50
C PRO A 154 3.84 3.36 -0.98
N GLY A 155 4.15 2.08 -1.26
CA GLY A 155 4.72 1.66 -2.54
C GLY A 155 3.88 2.06 -3.76
N VAL A 156 2.57 1.92 -3.68
CA VAL A 156 1.66 2.20 -4.80
C VAL A 156 1.59 3.69 -5.11
N PHE A 157 1.43 4.51 -4.08
CA PHE A 157 1.41 5.95 -4.23
C PHE A 157 2.73 6.44 -4.78
N PHE A 158 3.85 5.91 -4.27
CA PHE A 158 5.19 6.25 -4.73
C PHE A 158 5.40 5.90 -6.20
N ILE A 159 5.06 4.67 -6.62
CA ILE A 159 5.18 4.23 -8.01
C ILE A 159 4.29 5.09 -8.93
N ASN A 160 3.04 5.34 -8.54
CA ASN A 160 2.13 6.17 -9.33
C ASN A 160 2.67 7.59 -9.48
N SER A 161 3.13 8.21 -8.39
CA SER A 161 3.73 9.55 -8.45
C SER A 161 4.98 9.61 -9.36
N ILE A 162 5.83 8.58 -9.35
CA ILE A 162 6.98 8.52 -10.27
C ILE A 162 6.52 8.39 -11.72
N ILE A 163 5.54 7.53 -12.01
CA ILE A 163 5.01 7.36 -13.36
C ILE A 163 4.41 8.66 -13.87
N ASP A 164 3.69 9.39 -13.02
CA ASP A 164 3.09 10.67 -13.37
C ASP A 164 4.16 11.71 -13.71
N ILE A 165 5.26 11.77 -12.95
CA ILE A 165 6.42 12.62 -13.27
C ILE A 165 7.07 12.21 -14.59
N LEU A 166 7.30 10.91 -14.82
CA LEU A 166 7.95 10.42 -16.04
C LEU A 166 7.12 10.61 -17.30
N LYS A 167 5.79 10.70 -17.16
CA LYS A 167 4.86 10.90 -18.28
C LYS A 167 4.40 12.35 -18.44
N ASP A 168 5.03 13.29 -17.72
CA ASP A 168 4.63 14.69 -17.68
C ASP A 168 3.14 14.90 -17.32
N HIS A 169 2.56 13.98 -16.54
CA HIS A 169 1.22 14.15 -15.94
C HIS A 169 1.27 14.98 -14.64
N ILE A 170 2.30 15.80 -14.48
CA ILE A 170 2.37 16.79 -13.42
C ILE A 170 1.57 18.02 -13.86
N LEU A 171 0.64 18.46 -13.04
CA LEU A 171 0.05 19.78 -13.19
C LEU A 171 1.14 20.79 -12.82
N MET A 172 1.83 21.33 -13.83
CA MET A 172 2.82 22.40 -13.67
C MET A 172 2.13 23.75 -13.48
#